data_AF-A0A6P4DF53-F1
#
_entry.id   AF-A0A6P4DF53-F1
#
_cell.length_a   1.000
_cell.length_b   1.000
_cell.length_c   1.000
_cell.angle_alpha   90.00
_cell.angle_beta   90.00
_cell.angle_gamma   90.00
#
_symmetry.space_group_name_H-M   'P 1'
#
loop_
_entity.id
_entity.type
_entity.pdbx_description
1 polymer ?
#
loop_
_entity_poly.entity_id
_entity_poly.type
_entity_poly.pdbx_seq_one_letter_code
_entity_poly.pdbx_strand_id
1 'polypeptide(L)'
;MASTILQFLSSYPTSHSHHPNQNQNHLYSHRPFIEISNIQIHPRKHFSINCITNNNNNNALSTNYAVSDYSNDDSNEEFPTQDPNSSTVNSPETFPIEKRRRSEIVRQRRPKTEISQAEPPNFEVGWKRTKEINLELPIGYVIADFLEKLEELMGKEFGSTELLAKAGEIVAERAREEAEILMDEGKVEERMVTELFRVLKLMEMDLAMVKASVKEETLDERLKQAKARCRQAILVAYSF
;
A
#
# COMPACT_ATOMS: atom_id res chain seq x y z
N MET A 1 -34.69 -63.90 -74.71
CA MET A 1 -34.69 -64.77 -73.52
C MET A 1 -34.34 -63.88 -72.33
N ALA A 2 -35.02 -63.79 -71.18
CA ALA A 2 -36.38 -64.15 -70.68
C ALA A 2 -36.22 -64.51 -69.18
N SER A 3 -37.18 -64.11 -68.31
CA SER A 3 -37.14 -64.21 -66.81
C SER A 3 -36.10 -63.30 -66.13
N THR A 4 -36.35 -62.40 -65.15
CA THR A 4 -37.51 -62.00 -64.30
C THR A 4 -37.65 -62.72 -62.93
N ILE A 5 -38.16 -62.00 -61.89
CA ILE A 5 -38.68 -62.45 -60.55
C ILE A 5 -37.60 -62.77 -59.47
N LEU A 6 -37.65 -62.40 -58.16
CA LEU A 6 -38.37 -61.43 -57.27
C LEU A 6 -37.45 -61.18 -56.03
N GLN A 7 -37.29 -59.97 -55.46
CA GLN A 7 -38.03 -59.32 -54.35
C GLN A 7 -38.36 -60.15 -53.08
N PHE A 8 -37.95 -59.64 -51.90
CA PHE A 8 -38.69 -59.56 -50.61
C PHE A 8 -37.78 -58.78 -49.61
N LEU A 9 -38.19 -58.07 -48.55
CA LEU A 9 -39.25 -57.09 -48.22
C LEU A 9 -39.18 -56.88 -46.70
N SER A 10 -38.94 -55.66 -46.21
CA SER A 10 -39.23 -55.22 -44.83
C SER A 10 -39.13 -53.67 -44.79
N SER A 11 -40.21 -52.90 -44.93
CA SER A 11 -41.33 -52.68 -43.99
C SER A 11 -41.00 -51.67 -42.88
N TYR A 12 -41.41 -50.41 -43.09
CA TYR A 12 -41.54 -49.36 -42.05
C TYR A 12 -42.88 -49.51 -41.28
N PRO A 13 -43.16 -48.67 -40.27
CA PRO A 13 -44.04 -47.53 -40.55
C PRO A 13 -43.68 -46.20 -39.83
N THR A 14 -44.45 -45.14 -40.09
CA THR A 14 -44.17 -43.72 -39.77
C THR A 14 -45.40 -42.99 -39.21
N SER A 15 -45.20 -42.00 -38.33
CA SER A 15 -46.14 -40.89 -37.99
C SER A 15 -45.27 -39.67 -37.55
N HIS A 16 -45.38 -38.39 -37.96
CA HIS A 16 -46.47 -37.48 -38.35
C HIS A 16 -47.47 -37.17 -37.20
N SER A 17 -47.85 -35.91 -36.90
CA SER A 17 -47.55 -34.58 -37.51
C SER A 17 -47.56 -33.46 -36.40
N HIS A 18 -47.60 -32.12 -36.58
CA HIS A 18 -47.94 -31.25 -37.73
C HIS A 18 -47.38 -29.78 -37.65
N HIS A 19 -48.05 -28.86 -38.36
CA HIS A 19 -47.88 -27.41 -38.58
C HIS A 19 -48.60 -26.50 -37.54
N PRO A 20 -48.70 -25.15 -37.71
CA PRO A 20 -47.66 -24.13 -37.96
C PRO A 20 -47.89 -22.82 -37.12
N ASN A 21 -47.07 -21.78 -37.28
CA ASN A 21 -47.62 -20.43 -37.47
C ASN A 21 -46.66 -19.46 -38.21
N GLN A 22 -47.21 -18.37 -38.73
CA GLN A 22 -46.52 -17.31 -39.46
C GLN A 22 -46.27 -16.11 -38.55
N ASN A 23 -45.17 -15.38 -38.78
CA ASN A 23 -45.35 -13.97 -39.14
C ASN A 23 -44.15 -13.43 -39.93
N GLN A 24 -44.45 -12.58 -40.92
CA GLN A 24 -43.46 -11.77 -41.61
C GLN A 24 -43.43 -10.39 -40.94
N ASN A 25 -42.30 -9.69 -41.00
CA ASN A 25 -42.29 -8.27 -41.37
C ASN A 25 -40.88 -7.84 -41.77
N HIS A 26 -40.81 -6.84 -42.64
CA HIS A 26 -39.61 -6.50 -43.41
C HIS A 26 -39.36 -4.98 -43.39
N LEU A 27 -38.10 -4.61 -43.56
CA LEU A 27 -37.61 -3.30 -44.06
C LEU A 27 -37.67 -2.06 -43.13
N TYR A 28 -36.91 -1.05 -43.62
CA TYR A 28 -36.71 0.32 -43.12
C TYR A 28 -35.79 0.43 -41.89
N SER A 29 -34.48 0.69 -42.03
CA SER A 29 -33.74 1.67 -42.85
C SER A 29 -34.04 3.13 -42.50
N HIS A 30 -33.37 3.64 -41.47
CA HIS A 30 -32.96 5.04 -41.40
C HIS A 30 -31.59 5.19 -40.71
N ARG A 31 -30.57 5.60 -41.46
CA ARG A 31 -29.42 6.33 -40.90
C ARG A 31 -29.79 7.81 -40.82
N PRO A 32 -29.57 8.50 -39.69
CA PRO A 32 -29.45 9.96 -39.71
C PRO A 32 -28.05 10.32 -40.22
N PHE A 33 -27.98 10.80 -41.46
CA PHE A 33 -26.88 11.67 -41.88
C PHE A 33 -27.18 13.07 -41.33
N ILE A 34 -26.26 13.65 -40.56
CA ILE A 34 -26.36 15.03 -40.07
C ILE A 34 -25.12 15.78 -40.56
N GLU A 35 -25.35 16.94 -41.16
CA GLU A 35 -24.33 17.76 -41.80
C GLU A 35 -23.44 18.45 -40.75
N ILE A 36 -22.12 18.41 -40.97
CA ILE A 36 -21.18 19.24 -40.21
C ILE A 36 -21.29 20.67 -40.74
N SER A 37 -22.16 21.47 -40.11
CA SER A 37 -22.36 22.88 -40.43
C SER A 37 -21.75 23.79 -39.37
N ASN A 38 -20.68 24.50 -39.77
CA ASN A 38 -20.20 25.77 -39.21
C ASN A 38 -20.27 25.98 -37.68
N ILE A 39 -19.35 25.37 -36.93
CA ILE A 39 -19.01 25.90 -35.59
C ILE A 39 -18.14 27.16 -35.79
N GLN A 40 -18.73 28.33 -35.49
CA GLN A 40 -18.07 29.61 -35.67
C GLN A 40 -16.98 29.83 -34.60
N ILE A 41 -15.73 29.98 -35.03
CA ILE A 41 -14.59 30.19 -34.13
C ILE A 41 -14.70 31.57 -33.46
N HIS A 42 -15.03 31.60 -32.17
CA HIS A 42 -14.97 32.83 -31.38
C HIS A 42 -13.49 33.25 -31.16
N PRO A 43 -13.14 34.52 -31.36
CA PRO A 43 -11.77 34.98 -31.18
C PRO A 43 -11.35 34.91 -29.70
N ARG A 44 -10.20 34.26 -29.48
CA ARG A 44 -9.56 34.05 -28.18
C ARG A 44 -9.24 35.40 -27.52
N LYS A 45 -9.94 35.77 -26.44
CA LYS A 45 -9.57 36.94 -25.64
C LYS A 45 -8.27 36.63 -24.89
N HIS A 46 -7.19 37.31 -25.25
CA HIS A 46 -5.90 37.19 -24.56
C HIS A 46 -5.98 37.91 -23.21
N PHE A 47 -5.82 37.16 -22.12
CA PHE A 47 -5.54 37.73 -20.80
C PHE A 47 -4.03 37.87 -20.65
N SER A 48 -3.54 39.11 -20.58
CA SER A 48 -2.15 39.41 -20.26
C SER A 48 -1.92 39.26 -18.75
N ILE A 49 -1.20 38.22 -18.34
CA ILE A 49 -0.75 38.07 -16.94
C ILE A 49 0.45 39.00 -16.73
N ASN A 50 0.22 40.14 -16.09
CA ASN A 50 1.30 41.04 -15.68
C ASN A 50 2.00 40.48 -14.45
N CYS A 51 3.15 39.84 -14.63
CA CYS A 51 4.00 39.37 -13.55
C CYS A 51 4.69 40.56 -12.85
N ILE A 52 4.17 41.00 -11.70
CA ILE A 52 4.89 41.94 -10.83
C ILE A 52 5.86 41.15 -9.98
N THR A 53 7.10 41.02 -10.46
CA THR A 53 8.23 40.61 -9.63
C THR A 53 8.50 41.68 -8.58
N ASN A 54 8.34 41.35 -7.29
CA ASN A 54 8.87 42.18 -6.22
C ASN A 54 9.67 41.31 -5.26
N ASN A 55 10.98 41.25 -5.51
CA ASN A 55 11.93 40.47 -4.75
C ASN A 55 12.74 41.41 -3.85
N ASN A 56 12.65 41.25 -2.53
CA ASN A 56 13.59 41.86 -1.61
C ASN A 56 13.69 41.03 -0.32
N ASN A 57 14.94 40.74 0.08
CA ASN A 57 15.26 40.03 1.31
C ASN A 57 15.05 40.95 2.53
N ASN A 58 14.87 40.36 3.72
CA ASN A 58 15.92 40.43 4.74
C ASN A 58 15.61 39.53 5.95
N ASN A 59 16.68 39.14 6.64
CA ASN A 59 16.60 38.33 7.86
C ASN A 59 16.02 39.14 9.03
N ALA A 60 15.10 38.56 9.79
CA ALA A 60 14.74 39.02 11.12
C ALA A 60 14.49 37.82 12.04
N LEU A 61 15.36 37.64 13.05
CA LEU A 61 15.11 36.74 14.17
C LEU A 61 14.07 37.39 15.08
N SER A 62 12.93 36.73 15.33
CA SER A 62 12.02 37.09 16.44
C SER A 62 11.22 35.89 16.91
N THR A 63 11.73 35.29 18.00
CA THR A 63 11.05 34.33 18.86
C THR A 63 9.69 34.87 19.32
N ASN A 64 8.62 34.06 19.25
CA ASN A 64 7.38 34.27 19.99
C ASN A 64 6.62 32.94 20.11
N TYR A 65 7.04 32.07 21.03
CA TYR A 65 6.20 30.98 21.52
C TYR A 65 5.34 31.49 22.67
N ALA A 66 4.04 31.22 22.62
CA ALA A 66 3.12 31.61 23.69
C ALA A 66 3.41 30.80 24.96
N VAL A 67 3.64 31.48 26.08
CA VAL A 67 3.68 30.86 27.41
C VAL A 67 2.24 30.69 27.90
N SER A 68 1.87 29.47 28.25
CA SER A 68 0.63 29.15 28.96
C SER A 68 0.98 28.76 30.39
N ASP A 69 0.35 29.43 31.37
CA ASP A 69 0.62 29.21 32.79
C ASP A 69 0.37 27.76 33.21
N TYR A 70 1.32 27.19 33.95
CA TYR A 70 1.10 25.98 34.74
C TYR A 70 0.88 26.39 36.19
N SER A 71 -0.33 26.13 36.70
CA SER A 71 -0.64 26.30 38.12
C SER A 71 0.14 25.32 38.97
N ASN A 72 0.73 25.79 40.07
CA ASN A 72 1.11 24.89 41.17
C ASN A 72 -0.17 24.37 41.83
N ASP A 73 -0.19 23.09 42.18
CA ASP A 73 -1.03 22.58 43.25
C ASP A 73 -0.20 21.58 44.08
N ASP A 74 -0.47 21.53 45.38
CA ASP A 74 0.42 20.93 46.39
C ASP A 74 -0.26 19.72 47.04
N SER A 75 0.37 18.55 46.95
CA SER A 75 -0.09 17.35 47.64
C SER A 75 1.09 16.51 48.14
N ASN A 76 1.04 16.19 49.43
CA ASN A 76 2.12 15.57 50.18
C ASN A 76 1.94 14.05 50.17
N GLU A 77 2.98 13.29 49.80
CA GLU A 77 3.03 11.84 50.07
C GLU A 77 3.93 11.55 51.28
N GLU A 78 3.35 10.90 52.29
CA GLU A 78 3.93 10.70 53.62
C GLU A 78 4.53 9.29 53.76
N PHE A 79 5.84 9.20 54.00
CA PHE A 79 6.51 7.92 54.22
C PHE A 79 6.22 7.40 55.64
N PRO A 80 5.69 6.17 55.82
CA PRO A 80 5.35 5.65 57.14
C PRO A 80 6.60 5.43 58.00
N THR A 81 6.66 6.11 59.14
CA THR A 81 7.78 6.04 60.08
C THR A 81 7.66 4.78 60.97
N GLN A 82 8.78 4.14 61.33
CA GLN A 82 8.77 2.95 62.18
C GLN A 82 8.68 3.29 63.68
N ASP A 83 7.74 2.67 64.39
CA ASP A 83 7.62 2.77 65.85
C ASP A 83 8.79 2.09 66.58
N PRO A 84 9.40 2.73 67.61
CA PRO A 84 10.61 2.23 68.26
C PRO A 84 10.37 1.13 69.33
N ASN A 85 9.13 0.69 69.55
CA ASN A 85 8.73 -0.06 70.76
C ASN A 85 8.38 -1.55 70.56
N SER A 86 8.72 -2.17 69.41
CA SER A 86 8.44 -3.60 69.16
C SER A 86 9.48 -4.54 69.80
N SER A 87 9.41 -4.72 71.11
CA SER A 87 10.28 -5.63 71.87
C SER A 87 9.69 -7.05 72.00
N THR A 88 9.98 -7.92 71.02
CA THR A 88 9.79 -9.38 71.19
C THR A 88 11.15 -10.07 71.25
N VAL A 89 11.57 -10.43 72.47
CA VAL A 89 12.90 -10.99 72.76
C VAL A 89 12.92 -12.49 72.49
N ASN A 90 13.76 -12.94 71.54
CA ASN A 90 14.07 -14.36 71.37
C ASN A 90 14.94 -14.85 72.55
N SER A 91 14.30 -15.53 73.52
CA SER A 91 14.98 -16.14 74.67
C SER A 91 15.96 -17.25 74.23
N PRO A 92 17.17 -17.32 74.81
CA PRO A 92 18.17 -18.33 74.43
C PRO A 92 17.87 -19.76 74.91
N GLU A 93 16.88 -19.95 75.79
CA GLU A 93 16.56 -21.26 76.40
C GLU A 93 15.79 -22.23 75.48
N THR A 94 15.18 -21.75 74.39
CA THR A 94 14.15 -22.50 73.64
C THR A 94 14.64 -23.22 72.38
N PHE A 95 15.92 -23.60 72.31
CA PHE A 95 16.46 -24.37 71.17
C PHE A 95 17.23 -25.63 71.60
N PRO A 96 16.82 -26.84 71.18
CA PRO A 96 17.56 -28.07 71.44
C PRO A 96 18.81 -28.15 70.54
N ILE A 97 19.88 -27.46 70.93
CA ILE A 97 21.16 -27.47 70.21
C ILE A 97 21.88 -28.80 70.46
N GLU A 98 21.55 -29.79 69.63
CA GLU A 98 22.22 -31.09 69.62
C GLU A 98 23.71 -30.90 69.30
N LYS A 99 24.57 -31.31 70.23
CA LYS A 99 25.99 -30.92 70.28
C LYS A 99 26.83 -31.63 69.22
N ARG A 100 26.78 -31.15 67.98
CA ARG A 100 27.61 -31.63 66.86
C ARG A 100 29.09 -31.65 67.25
N ARG A 101 29.72 -32.81 67.10
CA ARG A 101 31.07 -33.13 67.59
C ARG A 101 32.12 -32.24 66.90
N ARG A 102 33.05 -31.65 67.66
CA ARG A 102 34.16 -30.83 67.11
C ARG A 102 35.30 -31.71 66.56
N SER A 103 35.05 -32.36 65.44
CA SER A 103 36.05 -33.12 64.67
C SER A 103 35.62 -33.20 63.20
N GLU A 104 36.60 -33.33 62.30
CA GLU A 104 36.36 -33.64 60.87
C GLU A 104 35.69 -32.54 60.02
N ILE A 105 36.22 -31.30 60.09
CA ILE A 105 36.15 -30.37 58.94
C ILE A 105 37.56 -30.21 58.37
N VAL A 106 37.94 -31.12 57.47
CA VAL A 106 39.22 -31.07 56.76
C VAL A 106 39.16 -29.96 55.70
N ARG A 107 39.62 -28.76 56.07
CA ARG A 107 39.76 -27.63 55.13
C ARG A 107 40.92 -27.86 54.17
N GLN A 108 40.67 -28.60 53.07
CA GLN A 108 41.58 -28.64 51.94
C GLN A 108 41.76 -27.23 51.37
N ARG A 109 42.93 -26.63 51.61
CA ARG A 109 43.35 -25.39 50.95
C ARG A 109 43.61 -25.71 49.47
N ARG A 110 42.68 -25.31 48.59
CA ARG A 110 42.93 -25.32 47.14
C ARG A 110 44.14 -24.43 46.84
N PRO A 111 45.05 -24.82 45.92
CA PRO A 111 46.15 -23.97 45.52
C PRO A 111 45.63 -22.67 44.91
N LYS A 112 46.37 -21.58 45.10
CA LYS A 112 46.02 -20.26 44.61
C LYS A 112 46.38 -20.15 43.13
N THR A 113 45.58 -20.76 42.26
CA THR A 113 45.66 -20.54 40.81
C THR A 113 45.60 -19.04 40.55
N GLU A 114 46.54 -18.52 39.76
CA GLU A 114 46.53 -17.10 39.40
C GLU A 114 45.30 -16.85 38.53
N ILE A 115 44.41 -15.97 39.03
CA ILE A 115 43.20 -15.58 38.30
C ILE A 115 43.59 -14.50 37.30
N SER A 116 44.42 -14.87 36.32
CA SER A 116 44.44 -14.17 35.05
C SER A 116 43.08 -14.43 34.39
N GLN A 117 42.12 -13.54 34.63
CA GLN A 117 41.01 -13.39 33.70
C GLN A 117 41.65 -13.03 32.36
N ALA A 118 41.68 -13.99 31.44
CA ALA A 118 41.92 -13.67 30.04
C ALA A 118 40.86 -12.63 29.66
N GLU A 119 41.29 -11.52 29.05
CA GLU A 119 40.40 -10.45 28.63
C GLU A 119 39.23 -11.07 27.85
N PRO A 120 37.96 -10.83 28.24
CA PRO A 120 36.82 -11.48 27.60
C PRO A 120 36.92 -11.29 26.08
N PRO A 121 36.90 -12.38 25.28
CA PRO A 121 37.28 -12.32 23.87
C PRO A 121 36.45 -11.25 23.18
N ASN A 122 37.14 -10.21 22.68
CA ASN A 122 36.51 -8.96 22.25
C ASN A 122 35.78 -9.19 20.93
N PHE A 123 34.54 -9.67 21.04
CA PHE A 123 33.64 -9.86 19.92
C PHE A 123 33.30 -8.49 19.33
N GLU A 124 33.81 -8.17 18.13
CA GLU A 124 33.37 -7.05 17.28
C GLU A 124 31.88 -7.18 16.82
N VAL A 125 31.14 -8.12 17.41
CA VAL A 125 29.76 -8.51 17.12
C VAL A 125 28.81 -7.52 17.81
N GLY A 126 28.79 -6.29 17.28
CA GLY A 126 27.82 -5.26 17.69
C GLY A 126 27.29 -4.39 16.55
N TRP A 127 28.13 -4.12 15.53
CA TRP A 127 27.83 -3.07 14.53
C TRP A 127 27.93 -3.54 13.07
N LYS A 128 28.50 -4.72 12.81
CA LYS A 128 28.58 -5.33 11.47
C LYS A 128 27.32 -6.17 11.23
N ARG A 129 26.54 -5.85 10.19
CA ARG A 129 25.36 -6.63 9.79
C ARG A 129 25.79 -8.02 9.32
N THR A 130 25.39 -9.07 10.03
CA THR A 130 25.67 -10.48 9.71
C THR A 130 24.77 -11.08 8.62
N LYS A 131 23.95 -10.25 7.98
CA LYS A 131 23.18 -10.58 6.77
C LYS A 131 23.49 -9.54 5.72
N GLU A 132 23.79 -10.00 4.51
CA GLU A 132 23.87 -9.16 3.33
C GLU A 132 22.51 -8.50 3.08
N ILE A 133 22.53 -7.24 2.67
CA ILE A 133 21.33 -6.50 2.27
C ILE A 133 21.50 -6.19 0.79
N ASN A 134 20.57 -6.66 -0.02
CA ASN A 134 20.48 -6.28 -1.42
C ASN A 134 20.20 -4.78 -1.49
N LEU A 135 21.16 -4.01 -2.03
CA LEU A 135 21.02 -2.57 -2.26
C LEU A 135 20.45 -2.25 -3.66
N GLU A 136 20.18 -3.29 -4.45
CA GLU A 136 19.61 -3.22 -5.78
C GLU A 136 18.11 -2.93 -5.69
N LEU A 137 17.64 -1.98 -6.49
CA LEU A 137 16.22 -1.63 -6.62
C LEU A 137 15.54 -2.58 -7.61
N PRO A 138 14.26 -2.97 -7.40
CA PRO A 138 13.53 -3.80 -8.36
C PRO A 138 13.34 -3.07 -9.70
N ILE A 139 13.16 -3.81 -10.80
CA ILE A 139 13.22 -3.29 -12.17
C ILE A 139 12.18 -2.18 -12.38
N GLY A 140 10.94 -2.41 -11.96
CA GLY A 140 9.85 -1.41 -12.02
C GLY A 140 9.84 -0.35 -10.91
N TYR A 141 10.92 -0.18 -10.13
CA TYR A 141 10.97 0.79 -9.01
C TYR A 141 10.57 2.22 -9.41
N VAL A 142 11.02 2.69 -10.58
CA VAL A 142 10.72 4.05 -11.08
C VAL A 142 9.21 4.23 -11.32
N ILE A 143 8.55 3.21 -11.87
CA ILE A 143 7.10 3.20 -12.09
C ILE A 143 6.35 3.15 -10.75
N ALA A 144 6.83 2.34 -9.81
CA ALA A 144 6.26 2.27 -8.46
C ALA A 144 6.35 3.62 -7.73
N ASP A 145 7.51 4.30 -7.76
CA ASP A 145 7.71 5.61 -7.13
C ASP A 145 6.75 6.71 -7.66
N PHE A 146 6.46 6.71 -8.97
CA PHE A 146 5.44 7.60 -9.54
C PHE A 146 4.01 7.27 -9.03
N LEU A 147 3.69 5.99 -8.89
CA LEU A 147 2.37 5.52 -8.44
C LEU A 147 2.17 5.67 -6.93
N GLU A 148 3.18 5.42 -6.11
CA GLU A 148 3.15 5.65 -4.66
C GLU A 148 2.89 7.12 -4.33
N LYS A 149 3.55 8.04 -5.06
CA LYS A 149 3.28 9.48 -4.95
C LYS A 149 1.85 9.83 -5.32
N LEU A 150 1.28 9.20 -6.34
CA LEU A 150 -0.14 9.36 -6.67
C LEU A 150 -1.07 8.77 -5.59
N GLU A 151 -0.72 7.62 -5.00
CA GLU A 151 -1.48 7.02 -3.90
C GLU A 151 -1.49 7.92 -2.65
N GLU A 152 -0.36 8.56 -2.35
CA GLU A 152 -0.23 9.55 -1.30
C GLU A 152 -1.09 10.80 -1.58
N LEU A 153 -1.13 11.29 -2.83
CA LEU A 153 -1.98 12.42 -3.22
C LEU A 153 -3.47 12.08 -3.10
N MET A 154 -3.89 10.87 -3.46
CA MET A 154 -5.27 10.38 -3.21
C MET A 154 -5.56 10.16 -1.71
N GLY A 155 -4.55 10.17 -0.84
CA GLY A 155 -4.70 10.03 0.62
C GLY A 155 -4.69 11.36 1.38
N LYS A 156 -4.66 12.49 0.68
CA LYS A 156 -4.55 13.86 1.22
C LYS A 156 -5.58 14.77 0.56
N GLU A 157 -5.89 15.90 1.17
CA GLU A 157 -6.79 16.92 0.61
C GLU A 157 -6.12 17.67 -0.56
N PHE A 158 -6.02 17.03 -1.73
CA PHE A 158 -5.32 17.58 -2.88
C PHE A 158 -6.19 18.53 -3.72
N GLY A 159 -6.35 19.77 -3.23
CA GLY A 159 -6.84 20.91 -4.02
C GLY A 159 -8.25 20.72 -4.59
N SER A 160 -8.36 20.35 -5.87
CA SER A 160 -9.63 20.01 -6.52
C SER A 160 -9.56 18.65 -7.18
N THR A 161 -10.71 17.96 -7.28
CA THR A 161 -10.85 16.66 -7.94
C THR A 161 -10.43 16.69 -9.42
N GLU A 162 -10.58 17.86 -10.08
CA GLU A 162 -10.09 18.07 -11.44
C GLU A 162 -8.55 18.06 -11.52
N LEU A 163 -7.87 18.68 -10.55
CA LEU A 163 -6.41 18.69 -10.48
C LEU A 163 -5.86 17.31 -10.11
N LEU A 164 -6.50 16.59 -9.18
CA LEU A 164 -6.14 15.21 -8.84
C LEU A 164 -6.27 14.27 -10.05
N ALA A 165 -7.38 14.39 -10.80
CA ALA A 165 -7.57 13.60 -12.01
C ALA A 165 -6.54 13.93 -13.10
N LYS A 166 -6.17 15.21 -13.28
CA LYS A 166 -5.10 15.60 -14.21
C LYS A 166 -3.71 15.16 -13.75
N ALA A 167 -3.42 15.17 -12.45
CA ALA A 167 -2.17 14.61 -11.92
C ALA A 167 -2.07 13.11 -12.22
N GLY A 168 -3.16 12.35 -12.02
CA GLY A 168 -3.19 10.92 -12.32
C GLY A 168 -3.18 10.58 -13.80
N GLU A 169 -3.71 11.44 -14.68
CA GLU A 169 -3.57 11.33 -16.14
C GLU A 169 -2.10 11.42 -16.56
N ILE A 170 -1.37 12.42 -16.05
CA ILE A 170 0.07 12.63 -16.30
C ILE A 170 0.91 11.48 -15.70
N VAL A 171 0.59 11.01 -14.49
CA VAL A 171 1.29 9.87 -13.87
C VAL A 171 1.03 8.58 -14.64
N ALA A 172 -0.18 8.33 -15.11
CA ALA A 172 -0.49 7.15 -15.93
C ALA A 172 0.19 7.20 -17.31
N GLU A 173 0.36 8.39 -17.89
CA GLU A 173 1.15 8.60 -19.11
C GLU A 173 2.63 8.32 -18.85
N ARG A 174 3.24 8.93 -17.82
CA ARG A 174 4.66 8.70 -17.49
C ARG A 174 4.96 7.24 -17.11
N ALA A 175 4.04 6.58 -16.41
CA ALA A 175 4.14 5.16 -16.08
C ALA A 175 4.06 4.24 -17.31
N ARG A 176 3.49 4.69 -18.44
CA ARG A 176 3.58 3.97 -19.72
C ARG A 176 4.95 4.15 -20.36
N GLU A 177 5.42 5.39 -20.48
CA GLU A 177 6.73 5.71 -21.08
C GLU A 177 7.88 4.90 -20.43
N GLU A 178 7.94 4.85 -19.09
CA GLU A 178 8.96 4.08 -18.36
C GLU A 178 8.84 2.56 -18.59
N ALA A 179 7.63 2.03 -18.76
CA ALA A 179 7.41 0.61 -19.02
C ALA A 179 7.74 0.22 -20.47
N GLU A 180 7.51 1.12 -21.44
CA GLU A 180 7.94 0.96 -22.84
C GLU A 180 9.47 0.97 -22.92
N ILE A 181 10.16 1.86 -22.18
CA ILE A 181 11.63 1.85 -22.06
C ILE A 181 12.14 0.51 -21.51
N LEU A 182 11.54 0.00 -20.41
CA LEU A 182 11.95 -1.29 -19.83
C LEU A 182 11.67 -2.51 -20.75
N MET A 183 10.67 -2.39 -21.63
CA MET A 183 10.35 -3.39 -22.66
C MET A 183 11.36 -3.35 -23.83
N ASP A 184 11.67 -2.15 -24.34
CA ASP A 184 12.64 -1.94 -25.43
C ASP A 184 14.08 -2.29 -25.00
N GLU A 185 14.43 -2.08 -23.73
CA GLU A 185 15.66 -2.57 -23.12
C GLU A 185 15.68 -4.10 -22.90
N GLY A 186 14.55 -4.79 -23.13
CA GLY A 186 14.42 -6.24 -22.95
C GLY A 186 14.47 -6.72 -21.49
N LYS A 187 14.22 -5.83 -20.53
CA LYS A 187 14.26 -6.13 -19.08
C LYS A 187 12.97 -6.76 -18.56
N VAL A 188 11.83 -6.48 -19.21
CA VAL A 188 10.48 -6.88 -18.75
C VAL A 188 9.71 -7.52 -19.91
N GLU A 189 8.96 -8.60 -19.64
CA GLU A 189 8.08 -9.23 -20.64
C GLU A 189 6.93 -8.30 -21.06
N GLU A 190 6.62 -8.24 -22.37
CA GLU A 190 5.45 -7.56 -22.97
C GLU A 190 4.13 -7.85 -22.23
N ARG A 191 3.98 -9.06 -21.68
CA ARG A 191 2.82 -9.48 -20.88
C ARG A 191 2.67 -8.69 -19.59
N MET A 192 3.77 -8.44 -18.88
CA MET A 192 3.79 -7.70 -17.61
C MET A 192 3.47 -6.23 -17.85
N VAL A 193 4.02 -5.66 -18.93
CA VAL A 193 3.70 -4.30 -19.41
C VAL A 193 2.21 -4.19 -19.79
N THR A 194 1.67 -5.19 -20.49
CA THR A 194 0.25 -5.25 -20.87
C THR A 194 -0.68 -5.26 -19.65
N GLU A 195 -0.38 -6.06 -18.62
CA GLU A 195 -1.17 -6.09 -17.38
C GLU A 195 -1.01 -4.79 -16.57
N LEU A 196 0.18 -4.16 -16.55
CA LEU A 196 0.33 -2.81 -15.99
C LEU A 196 -0.58 -1.81 -16.71
N PHE A 197 -0.57 -1.79 -18.05
CA PHE A 197 -1.37 -0.85 -18.85
C PHE A 197 -2.87 -1.03 -18.63
N ARG A 198 -3.30 -2.29 -18.47
CA ARG A 198 -4.67 -2.65 -18.10
C ARG A 198 -5.06 -2.06 -16.73
N VAL A 199 -4.22 -2.17 -15.72
CA VAL A 199 -4.50 -1.61 -14.38
C VAL A 199 -4.43 -0.09 -14.38
N LEU A 200 -3.44 0.52 -15.05
CA LEU A 200 -3.36 1.96 -15.26
C LEU A 200 -4.62 2.50 -15.94
N LYS A 201 -5.16 1.81 -16.97
CA LYS A 201 -6.39 2.25 -17.63
C LYS A 201 -7.62 2.18 -16.73
N LEU A 202 -7.69 1.18 -15.87
CA LEU A 202 -8.72 1.09 -14.83
C LEU A 202 -8.55 2.17 -13.74
N MET A 203 -7.32 2.61 -13.44
CA MET A 203 -7.06 3.73 -12.52
C MET A 203 -7.51 5.08 -13.13
N GLU A 204 -7.20 5.34 -14.41
CA GLU A 204 -7.70 6.52 -15.14
C GLU A 204 -9.23 6.61 -15.13
N MET A 205 -9.92 5.48 -15.34
CA MET A 205 -11.40 5.42 -15.31
C MET A 205 -11.98 5.76 -13.93
N ASP A 206 -11.33 5.32 -12.84
CA ASP A 206 -11.79 5.66 -11.49
C ASP A 206 -11.52 7.13 -11.15
N LEU A 207 -10.39 7.69 -11.60
CA LEU A 207 -10.11 9.12 -11.47
C LEU A 207 -11.06 10.00 -12.30
N ALA A 208 -11.54 9.52 -13.46
CA ALA A 208 -12.61 10.18 -14.19
C ALA A 208 -13.94 10.19 -13.39
N MET A 209 -14.24 9.13 -12.64
CA MET A 209 -15.39 9.11 -11.72
C MET A 209 -15.18 10.01 -10.49
N VAL A 210 -13.97 10.06 -9.92
CA VAL A 210 -13.59 11.03 -8.86
C VAL A 210 -13.82 12.46 -9.34
N LYS A 211 -13.36 12.80 -10.56
CA LYS A 211 -13.60 14.12 -11.17
C LYS A 211 -15.09 14.43 -11.35
N ALA A 212 -15.90 13.44 -11.73
CA ALA A 212 -17.34 13.61 -11.92
C ALA A 212 -18.18 13.56 -10.63
N SER A 213 -17.56 13.33 -9.47
CA SER A 213 -18.27 13.20 -8.19
C SER A 213 -18.58 14.56 -7.58
N VAL A 214 -19.89 14.85 -7.41
CA VAL A 214 -20.40 16.14 -6.91
C VAL A 214 -20.74 16.10 -5.41
N LYS A 215 -20.91 14.91 -4.82
CA LYS A 215 -21.17 14.72 -3.38
C LYS A 215 -19.96 14.12 -2.70
N GLU A 216 -19.65 14.63 -1.51
CA GLU A 216 -18.53 14.17 -0.67
C GLU A 216 -18.63 12.67 -0.34
N GLU A 217 -19.80 12.17 0.07
CA GLU A 217 -20.05 10.73 0.30
C GLU A 217 -19.60 9.85 -0.89
N THR A 218 -20.00 10.23 -2.10
CA THR A 218 -19.66 9.48 -3.33
C THR A 218 -18.21 9.68 -3.76
N LEU A 219 -17.64 10.86 -3.50
CA LEU A 219 -16.24 11.15 -3.78
C LEU A 219 -15.33 10.25 -2.93
N ASP A 220 -15.67 10.08 -1.66
CA ASP A 220 -14.92 9.29 -0.69
C ASP A 220 -14.89 7.79 -1.07
N GLU A 221 -16.00 7.24 -1.54
CA GLU A 221 -16.07 5.87 -2.09
C GLU A 221 -15.20 5.72 -3.35
N ARG A 222 -15.26 6.68 -4.27
CA ARG A 222 -14.47 6.66 -5.52
C ARG A 222 -12.97 6.84 -5.27
N LEU A 223 -12.57 7.66 -4.31
CA LEU A 223 -11.17 7.80 -3.89
C LEU A 223 -10.64 6.49 -3.29
N LYS A 224 -11.41 5.83 -2.42
CA LYS A 224 -11.05 4.51 -1.86
C LYS A 224 -10.90 3.45 -2.96
N GLN A 225 -11.77 3.48 -3.97
CA GLN A 225 -11.70 2.59 -5.13
C GLN A 225 -10.46 2.87 -6.01
N ALA A 226 -10.21 4.14 -6.38
CA ALA A 226 -9.05 4.55 -7.17
C ALA A 226 -7.73 4.23 -6.47
N LYS A 227 -7.66 4.48 -5.15
CA LYS A 227 -6.52 4.17 -4.29
C LYS A 227 -6.21 2.67 -4.24
N ALA A 228 -7.25 1.82 -4.20
CA ALA A 228 -7.08 0.36 -4.28
C ALA A 228 -6.53 -0.10 -5.64
N ARG A 229 -6.94 0.52 -6.76
CA ARG A 229 -6.36 0.25 -8.09
C ARG A 229 -4.93 0.77 -8.25
N CYS A 230 -4.62 1.92 -7.64
CA CYS A 230 -3.26 2.46 -7.61
C CYS A 230 -2.30 1.49 -6.90
N ARG A 231 -2.72 0.92 -5.75
CA ARG A 231 -2.01 -0.17 -5.06
C ARG A 231 -1.82 -1.43 -5.91
N GLN A 232 -2.84 -1.80 -6.69
CA GLN A 232 -2.71 -2.92 -7.63
C GLN A 232 -1.65 -2.62 -8.70
N ALA A 233 -1.57 -1.39 -9.22
CA ALA A 233 -0.55 -1.00 -10.20
C ALA A 233 0.87 -1.01 -9.60
N ILE A 234 1.03 -0.55 -8.35
CA ILE A 234 2.30 -0.62 -7.60
C ILE A 234 2.77 -2.07 -7.43
N LEU A 235 1.87 -2.99 -7.07
CA LEU A 235 2.18 -4.42 -6.94
C LEU A 235 2.53 -5.08 -8.29
N VAL A 236 1.96 -4.61 -9.41
CA VAL A 236 2.36 -5.06 -10.75
C VAL A 236 3.75 -4.52 -11.10
N ALA A 237 4.02 -3.24 -10.85
CA ALA A 237 5.34 -2.64 -11.10
C ALA A 237 6.46 -3.30 -10.27
N TYR A 238 6.19 -3.71 -9.02
CA TYR A 238 7.14 -4.47 -8.21
C TYR A 238 7.26 -5.96 -8.56
N SER A 239 6.49 -6.47 -9.54
CA SER A 239 6.65 -7.83 -10.08
C SER A 239 7.34 -7.86 -11.46
N PHE A 240 7.85 -6.71 -11.92
CA PHE A 240 8.74 -6.57 -13.08
C PHE A 240 10.15 -7.09 -12.77
#